data_AF-A0A8C0VJ18-F1
#
_entry.id   AF-A0A8C0VJ18-F1
#
_cell.length_a   1.000
_cell.length_b   1.000
_cell.length_c   1.000
_cell.angle_alpha   90.00
_cell.angle_beta   90.00
_cell.angle_gamma   90.00
#
_symmetry.space_group_name_H-M   'P 1'
#
loop_
_entity.id
_entity.type
_entity.pdbx_description
1 polymer ?
#
loop_
_entity_poly.entity_id
_entity_poly.type
_entity_poly.pdbx_seq_one_letter_code
_entity_poly.pdbx_strand_id
1 'polypeptide(L)'
;AGFGGWGERLKAAVHYTVGCLCQEVEEDKDVRFSKQSIAAISEITFRQCGTGCFLILCRHAKRTTVTTEDVKLLTRRSNSLLKYITQKSEELASSNMEQKEKKKKKSSAAKGERTPGEQETAVTENEDSSMA
;
A
#
# COMPACT_ATOMS: atom_id res chain seq x y z
N ALA A 1 21.64 6.91 20.17
CA ALA A 1 22.11 6.06 19.05
C ALA A 1 20.99 5.10 18.68
N GLY A 2 20.48 5.09 17.43
CA GLY A 2 19.40 4.16 17.08
C GLY A 2 18.74 4.30 15.71
N PHE A 3 18.84 5.45 15.03
CA PHE A 3 18.21 5.64 13.71
C PHE A 3 19.07 5.23 12.50
N GLY A 4 20.36 4.93 12.70
CA GLY A 4 21.27 4.58 11.60
C GLY A 4 20.91 3.27 10.88
N GLY A 5 20.67 2.19 11.64
CA GLY A 5 20.46 0.86 11.05
C GLY A 5 19.15 0.69 10.27
N TRP A 6 18.09 1.44 10.61
CA TRP A 6 16.82 1.34 9.88
C TRP A 6 16.90 1.97 8.49
N GLY A 7 17.59 3.10 8.35
CA GLY A 7 17.81 3.74 7.06
C GLY A 7 18.67 2.88 6.12
N GLU A 8 19.72 2.25 6.66
CA GLU A 8 20.60 1.37 5.88
C GLU A 8 19.89 0.11 5.38
N ARG A 9 19.06 -0.51 6.22
CA ARG A 9 18.22 -1.66 5.81
C ARG A 9 17.26 -1.29 4.68
N LEU A 10 16.61 -0.13 4.76
CA LEU A 10 15.72 0.34 3.72
C LEU A 10 16.48 0.63 2.41
N LYS A 11 17.65 1.28 2.49
CA LYS A 11 18.52 1.50 1.33
C LYS A 11 18.94 0.20 0.67
N ALA A 12 19.31 -0.82 1.44
CA ALA A 12 19.67 -2.13 0.90
C ALA A 12 18.50 -2.80 0.17
N ALA A 13 17.29 -2.74 0.74
CA ALA A 13 16.09 -3.26 0.07
C ALA A 13 15.79 -2.51 -1.24
N VAL A 14 15.89 -1.18 -1.23
CA VAL A 14 15.73 -0.36 -2.45
C VAL A 14 16.79 -0.72 -3.50
N HIS A 15 18.06 -0.87 -3.11
CA HIS A 15 19.13 -1.28 -4.02
C HIS A 15 18.82 -2.64 -4.66
N TYR A 16 18.40 -3.63 -3.87
CA TYR A 16 18.01 -4.93 -4.40
C TYR A 16 16.92 -4.82 -5.48
N THR A 17 15.82 -4.12 -5.19
CA THR A 17 14.73 -3.94 -6.16
C THR A 17 15.19 -3.18 -7.40
N VAL A 18 16.00 -2.14 -7.24
CA VAL A 18 16.57 -1.39 -8.37
C VAL A 18 17.45 -2.29 -9.24
N GLY A 19 18.25 -3.18 -8.64
CA GLY A 19 19.04 -4.17 -9.35
C GLY A 19 18.17 -5.10 -10.20
N CYS A 20 17.08 -5.63 -9.64
CA CYS A 20 16.15 -6.47 -10.38
C CYS A 20 15.51 -5.74 -11.57
N LEU A 21 15.05 -4.49 -11.36
CA LEU A 21 14.45 -3.68 -12.44
C LEU A 21 15.48 -3.30 -13.50
N CYS A 22 16.71 -2.99 -13.11
CA CYS A 22 17.79 -2.73 -14.05
C CYS A 22 18.08 -3.97 -14.90
N GLN A 23 18.09 -5.17 -14.31
CA GLN A 23 18.30 -6.42 -15.05
C GLN A 23 17.20 -6.67 -16.09
N GLU A 24 15.92 -6.45 -15.75
CA GLU A 24 14.82 -6.54 -16.72
C GLU A 24 15.05 -5.59 -17.91
N VAL A 25 15.53 -4.37 -17.65
CA VAL A 25 15.88 -3.40 -18.70
C VAL A 25 17.14 -3.79 -19.49
N GLU A 26 18.13 -4.45 -18.87
CA GLU A 26 19.31 -4.99 -19.57
C GLU A 26 18.89 -6.02 -20.60
N GLU A 27 18.01 -6.94 -20.22
CA GLU A 27 17.49 -8.01 -21.08
C GLU A 27 16.63 -7.44 -22.22
N ASP A 28 15.77 -6.47 -21.95
CA ASP A 28 14.90 -5.83 -22.94
C ASP A 28 15.65 -4.96 -23.97
N LYS A 29 16.78 -4.37 -23.57
CA LYS A 29 17.52 -3.39 -24.38
C LYS A 29 18.88 -3.89 -24.87
N ASP A 30 19.29 -5.09 -24.45
CA ASP A 30 20.61 -5.68 -24.69
C ASP A 30 21.75 -4.71 -24.28
N VAL A 31 21.61 -4.10 -23.10
CA VAL A 31 22.60 -3.18 -22.52
C VAL A 31 23.10 -3.70 -21.17
N ARG A 32 24.26 -3.21 -20.71
CA ARG A 32 24.82 -3.59 -19.41
C ARG A 32 24.97 -2.36 -18.51
N PHE A 33 24.41 -2.42 -17.32
CA PHE A 33 24.59 -1.42 -16.27
C PHE A 33 25.80 -1.78 -15.39
N SER A 34 26.59 -0.77 -15.06
CA SER A 34 27.65 -0.93 -14.07
C SER A 34 27.03 -1.02 -12.66
N LYS A 35 27.74 -1.69 -11.74
CA LYS A 35 27.34 -1.74 -10.31
C LYS A 35 27.23 -0.34 -9.70
N GLN A 36 28.09 0.58 -10.14
CA GLN A 36 28.10 1.97 -9.73
C GLN A 36 26.85 2.72 -10.22
N SER A 37 26.41 2.46 -11.46
CA SER A 37 25.18 3.04 -12.02
C SER A 37 23.94 2.59 -11.24
N ILE A 38 23.85 1.29 -10.92
CA ILE A 38 22.75 0.72 -10.12
C ILE A 38 22.73 1.36 -8.72
N ALA A 39 23.89 1.49 -8.08
CA ALA A 39 24.01 2.16 -6.78
C ALA A 39 23.57 3.63 -6.84
N ALA A 40 23.97 4.36 -7.88
CA ALA A 40 23.57 5.76 -8.08
C ALA A 40 22.05 5.91 -8.28
N ILE A 41 21.42 5.02 -9.07
CA ILE A 41 19.97 5.00 -9.27
C ILE A 41 19.25 4.70 -7.94
N SER A 42 19.77 3.75 -7.16
CA SER A 42 19.24 3.44 -5.83
C SER A 42 19.29 4.66 -4.91
N GLU A 43 20.40 5.38 -4.87
CA GLU A 43 20.54 6.57 -4.03
C GLU A 43 19.63 7.73 -4.48
N ILE A 44 19.48 7.93 -5.79
CA ILE A 44 18.55 8.93 -6.34
C ILE A 44 17.11 8.57 -5.96
N THR A 45 16.72 7.31 -6.14
CA THR A 45 15.37 6.82 -5.78
C THR A 45 15.09 7.03 -4.29
N PHE A 46 16.04 6.65 -3.43
CA PHE A 46 15.90 6.83 -1.98
C PHE A 46 15.75 8.32 -1.59
N ARG A 47 16.52 9.22 -2.22
CA ARG A 47 16.40 10.67 -2.00
C ARG A 47 15.06 11.21 -2.48
N GLN A 48 14.56 10.72 -3.62
CA GLN A 48 13.27 11.15 -4.17
C GLN A 48 12.07 10.74 -3.31
N CYS A 49 12.18 9.65 -2.54
CA CYS A 49 11.18 9.30 -1.53
C CYS A 49 11.15 10.30 -0.37
N GLY A 50 12.27 10.96 -0.08
CA GLY A 50 12.38 11.95 1.00
C GLY A 50 11.74 13.30 0.68
N THR A 51 11.40 13.59 -0.58
CA THR A 51 11.05 14.95 -1.02
C THR A 51 9.68 15.44 -0.54
N GLY A 52 8.88 14.64 0.18
CA GLY A 52 7.70 15.09 0.93
C GLY A 52 6.58 15.76 0.12
N CYS A 53 6.70 15.84 -1.21
CA CYS A 53 5.80 16.59 -2.09
C CYS A 53 4.34 16.14 -1.92
N PHE A 54 4.11 14.85 -1.70
CA PHE A 54 2.80 14.28 -1.44
C PHE A 54 2.13 14.84 -0.17
N LEU A 55 2.91 14.98 0.92
CA LEU A 55 2.41 15.49 2.18
C LEU A 55 2.04 16.97 2.08
N ILE A 56 2.82 17.73 1.30
CA ILE A 56 2.53 19.14 1.01
C ILE A 56 1.19 19.27 0.26
N LEU A 57 0.98 18.44 -0.77
CA LEU A 57 -0.28 18.43 -1.55
C LEU A 57 -1.48 18.01 -0.69
N CYS A 58 -1.34 16.95 0.10
CA CYS A 58 -2.37 16.46 1.00
C CYS A 58 -2.78 17.54 2.03
N ARG A 59 -1.79 18.22 2.63
CA ARG A 59 -2.02 19.29 3.60
C ARG A 59 -2.64 20.53 2.95
N HIS A 60 -2.29 20.85 1.71
CA HIS A 60 -2.93 21.92 0.95
C HIS A 60 -4.45 21.68 0.80
N ALA A 61 -4.86 20.43 0.62
CA ALA A 61 -6.27 20.04 0.58
C ALA A 61 -6.92 19.87 1.97
N LYS A 62 -6.27 20.30 3.06
CA LYS A 62 -6.71 20.13 4.46
C LYS A 62 -6.95 18.67 4.85
N ARG A 63 -6.31 17.72 4.16
CA ARG A 63 -6.35 16.28 4.46
C ARG A 63 -5.05 15.86 5.15
N THR A 64 -5.10 14.76 5.90
CA THR A 64 -3.93 14.09 6.48
C THR A 64 -3.63 12.75 5.80
N THR A 65 -4.58 12.22 5.04
CA THR A 65 -4.44 10.98 4.26
C THR A 65 -4.18 11.31 2.80
N VAL A 66 -3.08 10.78 2.27
CA VAL A 66 -2.70 10.90 0.86
C VAL A 66 -3.69 10.11 -0.01
N THR A 67 -4.21 10.74 -1.06
CA THR A 67 -5.16 10.13 -2.02
C THR A 67 -4.53 9.97 -3.41
N THR A 68 -5.22 9.26 -4.30
CA THR A 68 -4.80 9.07 -5.70
C THR A 68 -4.61 10.38 -6.45
N GLU A 69 -5.41 11.41 -6.12
CA GLU A 69 -5.32 12.72 -6.75
C GLU A 69 -4.02 13.45 -6.38
N ASP A 70 -3.53 13.28 -5.15
CA ASP A 70 -2.25 13.84 -4.71
C ASP A 70 -1.08 13.22 -5.51
N VAL A 71 -1.18 11.93 -5.85
CA VAL A 71 -0.19 11.21 -6.67
C VAL A 71 -0.26 11.65 -8.15
N LYS A 72 -1.46 11.78 -8.72
CA LYS A 72 -1.64 12.31 -10.09
C LYS A 72 -1.12 13.74 -10.22
N LEU A 73 -1.35 14.59 -9.21
CA LEU A 73 -0.82 15.95 -9.18
C LEU A 73 0.72 15.98 -9.16
N LEU A 74 1.38 15.01 -8.52
CA LEU A 74 2.84 14.96 -8.51
C LEU A 74 3.43 14.69 -9.91
N THR A 75 2.77 13.83 -10.69
CA THR A 75 3.27 13.38 -12.00
C THR A 75 2.95 14.35 -13.13
N ARG A 76 2.23 15.46 -12.84
CA ARG A 76 1.83 16.50 -13.81
C ARG A 76 2.96 17.12 -14.63
N ARG A 77 4.21 17.03 -14.16
CA ARG A 77 5.38 17.57 -14.87
C ARG A 77 5.68 16.81 -16.17
N SER A 78 5.20 15.57 -16.32
CA SER A 78 5.37 14.76 -17.52
C SER A 78 4.01 14.22 -17.98
N ASN A 79 3.58 14.63 -19.17
CA ASN A 79 2.28 14.25 -19.73
C ASN A 79 2.18 12.74 -20.01
N SER A 80 3.26 12.09 -20.45
CA SER A 80 3.27 10.64 -20.68
C SER A 80 3.15 9.88 -19.36
N LEU A 81 3.86 10.32 -18.32
CA LEU A 81 3.80 9.74 -16.99
C LEU A 81 2.42 9.93 -16.34
N LEU A 82 1.82 11.13 -16.47
CA LEU A 82 0.48 11.42 -15.96
C LEU A 82 -0.56 10.48 -16.57
N LYS A 83 -0.54 10.27 -17.89
CA LYS A 83 -1.44 9.34 -18.57
C LYS A 83 -1.27 7.91 -18.06
N TYR A 84 -0.03 7.42 -18.00
CA TYR A 84 0.26 6.06 -17.52
C TYR A 84 -0.24 5.83 -16.08
N ILE A 85 0.04 6.77 -15.18
CA ILE A 85 -0.36 6.67 -13.77
C ILE A 85 -1.87 6.77 -13.61
N THR A 86 -2.54 7.58 -14.43
CA THR A 86 -4.00 7.69 -14.42
C THR A 86 -4.64 6.36 -14.83
N GLN A 87 -4.17 5.75 -15.93
CA GLN A 87 -4.60 4.43 -16.37
C GLN A 87 -4.38 3.36 -15.28
N LYS A 88 -3.19 3.33 -14.67
CA LYS A 88 -2.90 2.39 -13.57
C LYS A 88 -3.80 2.61 -12.35
N SER A 89 -4.18 3.85 -12.06
CA SER A 89 -5.08 4.15 -10.94
C SER A 89 -6.51 3.65 -11.19
N GLU A 90 -6.97 3.68 -12.43
CA GLU A 90 -8.29 3.17 -12.83
C GLU A 90 -8.33 1.64 -12.79
N GLU A 91 -7.27 0.97 -13.28
CA GLU A 91 -7.09 -0.48 -13.20
C GLU A 91 -7.09 -0.98 -11.75
N LEU A 92 -6.45 -0.26 -10.83
CA LEU A 92 -6.47 -0.58 -9.41
C LEU A 92 -7.84 -0.34 -8.76
N ALA A 93 -8.58 0.67 -9.24
CA ALA A 93 -9.92 0.96 -8.75
C ALA A 93 -10.91 -0.15 -9.14
N SER A 94 -10.84 -0.64 -10.39
CA SER A 94 -11.66 -1.77 -10.85
C SER A 94 -11.31 -3.06 -10.11
N SER A 95 -10.02 -3.39 -9.95
CA SER A 95 -9.61 -4.59 -9.21
C SER A 95 -10.08 -4.58 -7.75
N ASN A 96 -10.06 -3.42 -7.10
CA ASN A 96 -10.55 -3.26 -5.72
C ASN A 96 -12.07 -3.42 -5.62
N MET A 97 -12.83 -3.02 -6.64
CA MET A 97 -14.28 -3.24 -6.69
C MET A 97 -14.60 -4.73 -6.81
N GLU A 98 -13.89 -5.46 -7.69
CA GLU A 98 -14.05 -6.91 -7.84
C GLU A 98 -13.77 -7.68 -6.54
N GLN A 99 -12.73 -7.27 -5.79
CA GLN A 99 -12.43 -7.86 -4.49
C GLN A 99 -13.53 -7.59 -3.44
N LYS A 100 -14.12 -6.39 -3.45
CA LYS A 100 -15.27 -6.07 -2.58
C LYS A 100 -16.50 -6.91 -2.93
N GLU A 101 -16.76 -7.17 -4.20
CA GLU A 101 -17.85 -8.03 -4.65
C GLU A 101 -17.63 -9.50 -4.26
N LYS A 102 -16.40 -10.01 -4.42
CA LYS A 102 -16.03 -11.37 -3.97
C LYS A 102 -16.17 -11.53 -2.45
N LYS A 103 -15.83 -10.48 -1.67
CA LYS A 103 -16.01 -10.48 -0.21
C LYS A 103 -17.49 -10.43 0.19
N LYS A 104 -18.33 -9.66 -0.52
CA LYS A 104 -19.80 -9.63 -0.31
C LYS A 104 -20.45 -10.98 -0.62
N LYS A 105 -20.05 -11.65 -1.72
CA LYS A 105 -20.54 -12.99 -2.09
C LYS A 105 -20.14 -14.09 -1.09
N LYS A 106 -18.92 -14.02 -0.50
CA LYS A 106 -18.51 -14.93 0.59
C LYS A 106 -19.32 -14.71 1.88
N SER A 107 -19.65 -13.47 2.23
CA SER A 107 -20.46 -13.18 3.42
C SER A 107 -21.94 -13.54 3.29
N SER A 108 -22.50 -13.55 2.06
CA SER A 108 -23.89 -13.99 1.82
C SER A 108 -24.04 -15.51 1.81
N ALA A 109 -23.01 -16.27 1.44
CA ALA A 109 -23.03 -17.74 1.51
C ALA A 109 -23.01 -18.27 2.95
N ALA A 110 -22.36 -17.57 3.89
CA ALA A 110 -22.31 -17.96 5.31
C ALA A 110 -23.60 -17.69 6.11
N LYS A 111 -24.59 -17.00 5.52
CA LYS A 111 -25.88 -16.69 6.18
C LYS A 111 -27.03 -17.63 5.75
N GLY A 112 -26.77 -18.57 4.83
CA GLY A 112 -27.78 -19.48 4.27
C GLY A 112 -27.99 -20.78 5.04
N GLU A 113 -27.13 -21.12 6.01
CA GLU A 113 -27.24 -22.37 6.76
C GLU A 113 -27.41 -22.07 8.26
N ARG A 114 -28.63 -21.72 8.65
CA ARG A 114 -29.07 -21.79 10.04
C ARG A 114 -30.54 -22.22 10.06
N THR A 115 -30.74 -23.53 10.13
CA THR A 115 -32.01 -24.17 10.47
C THR A 115 -32.42 -23.78 11.91
N PRO A 116 -33.70 -23.48 12.18
CA PRO A 116 -34.17 -23.14 13.52
C PRO A 116 -34.52 -24.42 14.31
N GLY A 117 -34.00 -24.54 15.53
CA GLY A 117 -34.35 -25.57 16.50
C GLY A 117 -34.01 -25.09 17.90
N GLU A 118 -35.03 -25.02 18.75
CA GLU A 118 -35.10 -24.37 20.06
C GLU A 118 -34.23 -25.06 21.14
N GLN A 119 -33.79 -24.29 22.14
CA GLN A 119 -34.25 -24.46 23.52
C GLN A 119 -33.61 -23.43 24.47
N GLU A 120 -34.48 -22.66 25.12
CA GLU A 120 -34.24 -21.91 26.35
C GLU A 120 -33.83 -22.86 27.48
N THR A 121 -32.88 -22.45 28.32
CA THR A 121 -32.98 -22.68 29.76
C THR A 121 -32.50 -21.44 30.51
N ALA A 122 -33.31 -21.07 31.49
CA ALA A 122 -33.23 -19.85 32.25
C ALA A 122 -32.77 -20.14 33.70
N VAL A 123 -32.12 -19.13 34.28
CA VAL A 123 -32.01 -18.74 35.71
C VAL A 123 -31.24 -19.63 36.69
N THR A 124 -30.29 -18.99 37.40
CA THR A 124 -30.05 -18.89 38.88
C THR A 124 -28.53 -18.71 39.13
N GLU A 125 -27.96 -17.96 40.07
CA GLU A 125 -28.29 -17.17 41.29
C GLU A 125 -27.11 -16.18 41.46
N ASN A 126 -27.30 -14.88 41.68
CA ASN A 126 -27.45 -14.15 42.96
C ASN A 126 -26.24 -14.16 43.94
N GLU A 127 -25.88 -12.92 44.35
CA GLU A 127 -25.12 -12.47 45.53
C GLU A 127 -23.58 -12.47 45.49
N ASP A 128 -23.00 -11.32 45.14
CA ASP A 128 -21.62 -10.95 45.51
C ASP A 128 -21.67 -10.11 46.80
N SER A 129 -21.00 -10.61 47.84
CA SER A 129 -20.96 -10.08 49.20
C SER A 129 -19.76 -9.14 49.35
N SER A 130 -20.02 -7.93 49.82
CA SER A 130 -19.06 -6.84 50.05
C SER A 130 -17.98 -7.15 51.09
N MET A 131 -16.75 -6.71 50.83
CA MET A 131 -15.76 -6.16 51.80
C MET A 131 -14.63 -5.51 50.96
N ALA A 132 -14.24 -4.24 51.11
CA ALA A 132 -14.53 -3.16 52.05
C ALA A 132 -14.29 -1.81 51.36
#